data_AF-A0A521GKF6-F1
#
_entry.id   AF-A0A521GKF6-F1
#
_cell.length_a   1.000
_cell.length_b   1.000
_cell.length_c   1.000
_cell.angle_alpha   90.00
_cell.angle_beta   90.00
_cell.angle_gamma   90.00
#
_symmetry.space_group_name_H-M   'P 1'
#
loop_
_entity.id
_entity.type
_entity.pdbx_description
1 polymer ?
#
loop_
_entity_poly.entity_id
_entity_poly.type
_entity_poly.pdbx_seq_one_letter_code
_entity_poly.pdbx_strand_id
1 'polypeptide(L)'
;MTIRRGRRHEITIDGQKVWLDSLNEAIALQRLIEQYGFSGKWERPAIGIKHSNKFYTPDFELAVADNNFDRTSRAILEVKQYRRECVKDTRERMCAIAKHYQTERIYLYAVKKDEWFRISSDDNSIASCEPPLPGVLNVSQLWKPMRFATTNYYGRQYYQGFFNSVFTPDSKPKRRRKTKKSFWEL
;
A
#
# COMPACT_ATOMS: atom_id res chain seq x y z
N MET A 1 -5.20 -0.16 36.41
CA MET A 1 -5.07 -1.31 35.50
C MET A 1 -4.00 -0.98 34.46
N THR A 2 -3.08 -1.92 34.26
CA THR A 2 -1.72 -1.70 33.78
C THR A 2 -1.65 -1.44 32.27
N ILE A 3 -1.21 -0.25 31.86
CA ILE A 3 -0.98 0.11 30.46
C ILE A 3 0.52 0.00 30.17
N ARG A 4 0.95 -1.07 29.49
CA ARG A 4 2.17 -1.06 28.66
C ARG A 4 2.08 -2.10 27.54
N ARG A 5 1.80 -1.64 26.32
CA ARG A 5 2.38 -2.12 25.05
C ARG A 5 1.97 -1.20 23.88
N GLY A 6 2.90 -0.33 23.46
CA GLY A 6 2.88 0.40 22.18
C GLY A 6 2.02 1.68 22.14
N ARG A 7 2.58 2.78 21.63
CA ARG A 7 1.94 4.10 21.49
C ARG A 7 0.81 4.09 20.44
N ARG A 8 -0.31 3.43 20.72
CA ARG A 8 -1.51 3.53 19.88
C ARG A 8 -2.28 4.80 20.23
N HIS A 9 -2.76 5.51 19.22
CA HIS A 9 -3.54 6.73 19.37
C HIS A 9 -4.99 6.43 19.00
N GLU A 10 -5.92 6.70 19.92
CA GLU A 10 -7.36 6.62 19.66
C GLU A 10 -7.86 8.00 19.21
N ILE A 11 -8.54 8.07 18.07
CA ILE A 11 -9.27 9.27 17.63
C ILE A 11 -10.70 8.90 17.25
N THR A 12 -11.61 9.88 17.31
CA THR A 12 -13.00 9.71 16.88
C THR A 12 -13.20 10.37 15.53
N ILE A 13 -13.67 9.60 14.56
CA ILE A 13 -13.91 10.02 13.17
C ILE A 13 -15.30 9.56 12.79
N ASP A 14 -16.13 10.47 12.26
CA ASP A 14 -17.49 10.14 11.81
C ASP A 14 -18.29 9.38 12.91
N GLY A 15 -18.05 9.71 14.18
CA GLY A 15 -18.66 9.06 15.35
C GLY A 15 -18.08 7.69 15.73
N GLN A 16 -17.03 7.21 15.06
CA GLN A 16 -16.38 5.92 15.30
C GLN A 16 -14.97 6.08 15.88
N LYS A 17 -14.61 5.19 16.81
CA LYS A 17 -13.24 5.13 17.37
C LYS A 17 -12.30 4.40 16.43
N VAL A 18 -11.19 5.04 16.09
CA VAL A 18 -10.13 4.52 15.22
C VAL A 18 -8.82 4.47 16.00
N TRP A 19 -8.12 3.34 15.91
CA TRP A 19 -6.79 3.16 16.51
C TRP A 19 -5.70 3.30 15.45
N LEU A 20 -4.72 4.15 15.74
CA LEU A 20 -3.60 4.47 14.84
C LEU A 20 -2.27 4.15 15.49
N ASP A 21 -1.27 3.83 14.67
CA ASP A 21 0.04 3.35 15.16
C ASP A 21 0.97 4.51 15.56
N SER A 22 0.61 5.76 15.21
CA SER A 22 1.42 6.95 15.52
C SER A 22 0.60 8.24 15.63
N LEU A 23 1.16 9.25 16.31
CA LEU A 23 0.58 10.60 16.37
C LEU A 23 0.52 11.25 14.97
N ASN A 24 1.50 10.96 14.11
CA ASN A 24 1.53 11.51 12.74
C ASN A 24 0.38 10.97 11.90
N GLU A 25 0.06 9.67 11.99
CA GLU A 25 -1.14 9.11 11.37
C GLU A 25 -2.42 9.78 11.90
N ALA A 26 -2.48 10.07 13.21
CA ALA A 26 -3.64 10.72 13.82
C ALA A 26 -3.86 12.14 13.28
N ILE A 27 -2.80 12.94 13.24
CA ILE A 27 -2.85 14.30 12.68
C ILE A 27 -3.16 14.25 11.18
N ALA A 28 -2.52 13.35 10.44
CA ALA A 28 -2.76 13.20 9.01
C ALA A 28 -4.22 12.85 8.73
N LEU A 29 -4.77 11.88 9.46
CA LEU A 29 -6.13 11.44 9.26
C LEU A 29 -7.16 12.52 9.62
N GLN A 30 -6.93 13.24 10.72
CA GLN A 30 -7.76 14.39 11.07
C GLN A 30 -7.78 15.42 9.93
N ARG A 31 -6.62 15.78 9.37
CA ARG A 31 -6.53 16.72 8.23
C ARG A 31 -7.17 16.17 6.95
N LEU A 32 -6.98 14.89 6.63
CA LEU A 32 -7.67 14.24 5.51
C LEU A 32 -9.18 14.48 5.56
N ILE A 33 -9.77 14.38 6.75
CA ILE A 33 -11.21 14.52 6.93
C ILE A 33 -11.63 15.99 6.98
N GLU A 34 -11.04 16.76 7.90
CA GLU A 34 -11.46 18.13 8.20
C GLU A 34 -11.06 19.14 7.12
N GLN A 35 -9.87 18.98 6.54
CA GLN A 35 -9.30 19.94 5.57
C GLN A 35 -9.53 19.48 4.13
N TYR A 36 -9.45 18.18 3.86
CA TYR A 36 -9.50 17.65 2.48
C TYR A 36 -10.79 16.90 2.17
N GLY A 37 -11.74 16.80 3.10
CA GLY A 37 -13.08 16.28 2.84
C GLY A 37 -13.18 14.78 2.61
N PHE A 38 -12.26 13.98 3.15
CA PHE A 38 -12.24 12.52 2.95
C PHE A 38 -13.16 11.73 3.89
N SER A 39 -14.16 12.32 4.57
CA SER A 39 -15.11 11.58 5.42
C SER A 39 -15.75 10.40 4.64
N GLY A 40 -15.64 9.18 5.17
CA GLY A 40 -16.06 7.93 4.49
C GLY A 40 -15.29 7.56 3.20
N LYS A 41 -14.27 8.34 2.80
CA LYS A 41 -13.46 8.16 1.56
C LYS A 41 -12.04 7.66 1.84
N TRP A 42 -11.79 7.12 3.02
CA TRP A 42 -10.52 6.53 3.41
C TRP A 42 -10.75 5.19 4.11
N GLU A 43 -9.77 4.30 4.07
CA GLU A 43 -9.73 3.06 4.87
C GLU A 43 -8.31 2.83 5.38
N ARG A 44 -8.19 2.25 6.60
CA ARG A 44 -6.95 1.61 7.03
C ARG A 44 -6.92 0.18 6.47
N PRO A 45 -5.94 -0.20 5.66
CA PRO A 45 -5.89 -1.54 5.11
C PRO A 45 -5.63 -2.57 6.22
N ALA A 46 -6.54 -3.52 6.37
CA ALA A 46 -6.36 -4.60 7.34
C ALA A 46 -5.28 -5.61 6.91
N ILE A 47 -4.93 -5.64 5.62
CA ILE A 47 -4.10 -6.67 5.01
C ILE A 47 -3.04 -6.00 4.15
N GLY A 48 -1.78 -6.39 4.34
CA GLY A 48 -0.67 -5.89 3.53
C GLY A 48 -0.39 -6.76 2.31
N ILE A 49 0.65 -6.40 1.57
CA ILE A 49 1.18 -7.17 0.45
C ILE A 49 2.62 -7.58 0.76
N LYS A 50 2.94 -8.82 0.42
CA LYS A 50 4.30 -9.35 0.42
C LYS A 50 5.00 -8.87 -0.85
N HIS A 51 6.09 -8.13 -0.66
CA HIS A 51 6.99 -7.67 -1.70
C HIS A 51 8.38 -8.26 -1.45
N SER A 52 8.79 -9.22 -2.29
CA SER A 52 10.00 -10.03 -2.05
C SER A 52 9.94 -10.70 -0.66
N ASN A 53 10.99 -10.59 0.15
CA ASN A 53 11.05 -11.09 1.53
C ASN A 53 10.48 -10.11 2.57
N LYS A 54 9.88 -9.00 2.12
CA LYS A 54 9.31 -7.97 2.99
C LYS A 54 7.80 -7.92 2.87
N PHE A 55 7.18 -7.35 3.89
CA PHE A 55 5.76 -7.10 3.93
C PHE A 55 5.51 -5.60 4.03
N TYR A 56 4.47 -5.12 3.38
CA TYR A 56 4.10 -3.71 3.39
C TYR A 56 2.59 -3.57 3.47
N THR A 57 2.15 -2.62 4.28
CA THR A 57 0.76 -2.19 4.39
C THR A 57 0.84 -0.67 4.33
N PRO A 58 0.13 0.00 3.41
CA PRO A 58 0.15 1.45 3.40
C PRO A 58 -0.62 1.96 4.60
N ASP A 59 -0.31 3.19 5.04
CA ASP A 59 -0.98 3.80 6.18
C ASP A 59 -2.48 3.95 5.91
N PHE A 60 -2.84 4.44 4.72
CA PHE A 60 -4.23 4.59 4.27
C PHE A 60 -4.42 4.23 2.80
N GLU A 61 -5.64 3.80 2.47
CA GLU A 61 -6.18 3.77 1.11
C GLU A 61 -7.23 4.87 0.99
N LEU A 62 -7.20 5.63 -0.11
CA LEU A 62 -8.13 6.73 -0.37
C LEU A 62 -8.99 6.45 -1.61
N ALA A 63 -10.19 6.98 -1.62
CA ALA A 63 -11.02 7.10 -2.80
C ALA A 63 -10.87 8.52 -3.32
N VAL A 64 -10.17 8.68 -4.46
CA VAL A 64 -9.85 9.99 -5.04
C VAL A 64 -10.61 10.21 -6.33
N ALA A 65 -10.99 11.46 -6.59
CA ALA A 65 -11.53 11.86 -7.87
C ALA A 65 -10.43 11.86 -8.94
N ASP A 66 -10.77 11.40 -10.15
CA ASP A 66 -9.96 11.67 -11.32
C ASP A 66 -10.15 13.12 -11.80
N ASN A 67 -9.31 13.58 -12.74
CA ASN A 67 -9.24 14.99 -13.15
C ASN A 67 -10.57 15.54 -13.71
N ASN A 68 -11.46 14.66 -14.17
CA ASN A 68 -12.79 15.02 -14.69
C ASN A 68 -13.91 14.82 -13.66
N PHE A 69 -13.59 14.46 -12.40
CA PHE A 69 -14.51 14.21 -11.28
C PHE A 69 -15.55 13.08 -11.44
N ASP A 70 -15.80 12.62 -12.66
CA ASP A 70 -16.78 11.59 -12.97
C ASP A 70 -16.36 10.18 -12.54
N ARG A 71 -15.07 9.99 -12.25
CA ARG A 71 -14.51 8.68 -11.89
C ARG A 71 -13.81 8.74 -10.54
N THR A 72 -14.09 7.74 -9.71
CA THR A 72 -13.37 7.52 -8.45
C THR A 72 -12.35 6.40 -8.64
N SER A 73 -11.11 6.67 -8.25
CA SER A 73 -10.00 5.74 -8.31
C SER A 73 -9.44 5.48 -6.90
N ARG A 74 -8.88 4.28 -6.68
CA ARG A 74 -8.20 3.96 -5.40
C ARG A 74 -6.84 4.62 -5.41
N ALA A 75 -6.44 5.24 -4.31
CA ALA A 75 -5.09 5.75 -4.12
C ALA A 75 -4.43 5.15 -2.88
N ILE A 76 -3.11 5.05 -2.93
CA ILE A 76 -2.27 4.56 -1.82
C ILE A 76 -1.65 5.78 -1.15
N LEU A 77 -1.79 5.87 0.17
CA LEU A 77 -1.21 6.97 0.96
C LEU A 77 -0.25 6.42 2.02
N GLU A 78 0.97 6.93 1.99
CA GLU A 78 1.92 6.81 3.10
C GLU A 78 2.01 8.16 3.83
N VAL A 79 2.10 8.11 5.16
CA VAL A 79 2.27 9.24 6.05
C VAL A 79 3.66 9.21 6.65
N LYS A 80 4.34 10.36 6.61
CA LYS A 80 5.64 10.56 7.26
C LYS A 80 5.66 11.89 7.97
N GLN A 81 6.58 12.04 8.94
CA GLN A 81 6.77 13.34 9.56
C GLN A 81 7.40 14.32 8.55
N TYR A 82 8.38 13.83 7.78
CA TYR A 82 9.08 14.58 6.75
C TYR A 82 9.21 13.76 5.45
N ARG A 83 9.23 14.43 4.30
CA ARG A 83 9.46 13.79 2.99
C ARG A 83 10.69 12.90 2.95
N ARG A 84 11.79 13.30 3.60
CA ARG A 84 13.07 12.56 3.61
C ARG A 84 12.99 11.17 4.26
N GLU A 85 11.97 10.91 5.07
CA GLU A 85 11.75 9.60 5.70
C GLU A 85 11.16 8.59 4.70
N CYS A 86 10.60 9.04 3.59
CA CYS A 86 10.17 8.17 2.50
C CYS A 86 11.37 7.78 1.64
N VAL A 87 12.13 6.79 2.12
CA VAL A 87 13.31 6.25 1.43
C VAL A 87 12.94 5.39 0.22
N LYS A 88 13.92 5.09 -0.65
CA LYS A 88 13.71 4.33 -1.89
C LYS A 88 12.97 3.00 -1.68
N ASP A 89 13.36 2.22 -0.67
CA ASP A 89 12.72 0.95 -0.33
C ASP A 89 11.24 1.10 0.09
N THR A 90 10.86 2.24 0.68
CA THR A 90 9.44 2.54 0.97
C THR A 90 8.69 2.83 -0.33
N ARG A 91 9.25 3.66 -1.21
CA ARG A 91 8.64 3.99 -2.50
C ARG A 91 8.45 2.76 -3.39
N GLU A 92 9.44 1.88 -3.46
CA GLU A 92 9.33 0.61 -4.20
C GLU A 92 8.19 -0.27 -3.68
N ARG A 93 8.03 -0.35 -2.35
CA ARG A 93 6.93 -1.09 -1.73
C ARG A 93 5.58 -0.43 -2.00
N MET A 94 5.49 0.90 -1.97
CA MET A 94 4.29 1.64 -2.38
C MET A 94 3.90 1.33 -3.82
N CYS A 95 4.86 1.37 -4.76
CA CYS A 95 4.62 1.05 -6.16
C CYS A 95 4.21 -0.41 -6.38
N ALA A 96 4.76 -1.35 -5.61
CA ALA A 96 4.33 -2.75 -5.66
C ALA A 96 2.86 -2.93 -5.22
N ILE A 97 2.43 -2.20 -4.20
CA ILE A 97 1.03 -2.20 -3.75
C ILE A 97 0.12 -1.53 -4.75
N ALA A 98 0.55 -0.41 -5.32
CA ALA A 98 -0.19 0.30 -6.34
C ALA A 98 -0.46 -0.61 -7.56
N LYS A 99 0.57 -1.35 -8.02
CA LYS A 99 0.44 -2.37 -9.07
C LYS A 99 -0.55 -3.48 -8.70
N HIS A 100 -0.52 -3.97 -7.46
CA HIS A 100 -1.48 -4.97 -6.98
C HIS A 100 -2.93 -4.46 -7.05
N TYR A 101 -3.15 -3.22 -6.63
CA TYR A 101 -4.46 -2.56 -6.70
C TYR A 101 -4.80 -1.97 -8.07
N GLN A 102 -3.92 -2.13 -9.07
CA GLN A 102 -4.07 -1.56 -10.41
C GLN A 102 -4.33 -0.04 -10.38
N THR A 103 -3.55 0.67 -9.57
CA THR A 103 -3.61 2.14 -9.46
C THR A 103 -2.24 2.78 -9.67
N GLU A 104 -2.24 3.99 -10.25
CA GLU A 104 -1.09 4.86 -10.41
C GLU A 104 -1.14 6.08 -9.45
N ARG A 105 -2.13 6.10 -8.55
CA ARG A 105 -2.37 7.17 -7.60
C ARG A 105 -1.64 6.85 -6.29
N ILE A 106 -0.37 7.24 -6.23
CA ILE A 106 0.49 6.98 -5.08
C ILE A 106 0.89 8.31 -4.45
N TYR A 107 0.53 8.50 -3.20
CA TYR A 107 0.75 9.74 -2.46
C TYR A 107 1.60 9.52 -1.21
N LEU A 108 2.44 10.51 -0.93
CA LEU A 108 3.10 10.70 0.34
C LEU A 108 2.62 12.01 0.94
N TYR A 109 2.22 11.96 2.21
CA TYR A 109 1.87 13.15 2.98
C TYR A 109 2.89 13.40 4.10
N ALA A 110 3.52 14.58 4.09
CA ALA A 110 4.51 14.99 5.08
C ALA A 110 3.88 15.92 6.12
N VAL A 111 3.53 15.33 7.27
CA VAL A 111 2.70 15.96 8.31
C VAL A 111 3.29 17.27 8.86
N LYS A 112 4.61 17.33 9.06
CA LYS A 112 5.23 18.47 9.74
C LYS A 112 5.08 19.79 8.97
N LYS A 113 5.04 19.72 7.64
CA LYS A 113 4.94 20.88 6.76
C LYS A 113 3.61 20.96 6.01
N ASP A 114 2.71 20.00 6.20
CA ASP A 114 1.46 19.91 5.45
C ASP A 114 1.70 19.83 3.93
N GLU A 115 2.69 19.03 3.51
CA GLU A 115 3.11 18.92 2.11
C GLU A 115 2.66 17.59 1.49
N TRP A 116 2.18 17.67 0.24
CA TRP A 116 1.77 16.53 -0.56
C TRP A 116 2.78 16.23 -1.67
N PHE A 117 3.02 14.95 -1.87
CA PHE A 117 3.89 14.48 -2.93
C PHE A 117 3.24 13.32 -3.68
N ARG A 118 3.44 13.30 -4.99
CA ARG A 118 3.10 12.16 -5.83
C ARG A 118 4.34 11.31 -6.06
N ILE A 119 4.18 10.00 -5.99
CA ILE A 119 5.20 9.03 -6.35
C ILE A 119 4.85 8.41 -7.69
N SER A 120 5.81 8.41 -8.62
CA SER A 120 5.66 7.77 -9.92
C SER A 120 5.79 6.25 -9.80
N SER A 121 4.86 5.51 -10.39
CA SER A 121 4.87 4.04 -10.44
C SER A 121 6.00 3.47 -11.29
N ASP A 122 6.55 4.28 -12.19
CA ASP A 122 7.46 3.82 -13.24
C ASP A 122 8.92 3.88 -12.78
N ASP A 123 9.32 5.00 -12.18
CA ASP A 123 10.70 5.28 -11.78
C ASP A 123 10.87 5.52 -10.27
N ASN A 124 9.78 5.43 -9.49
CA ASN A 124 9.75 5.71 -8.05
C ASN A 124 10.23 7.13 -7.70
N SER A 125 10.18 8.06 -8.66
CA SER A 125 10.46 9.47 -8.43
C SER A 125 9.37 10.10 -7.57
N ILE A 126 9.71 11.21 -6.91
CA ILE A 126 8.80 11.93 -6.02
C ILE A 126 8.77 13.39 -6.44
N ALA A 127 7.56 13.90 -6.67
CA ALA A 127 7.32 15.28 -7.06
C ALA A 127 6.31 15.91 -6.08
N SER A 128 6.48 17.20 -5.78
CA SER A 128 5.45 17.95 -5.06
C SER A 128 4.17 17.95 -5.88
N CYS A 129 3.03 17.89 -5.21
CA CYS A 129 1.73 17.99 -5.88
C CYS A 129 0.71 18.69 -5.00
N GLU A 130 -0.42 19.06 -5.60
CA GLU A 130 -1.60 19.45 -4.85
C GLU A 130 -2.20 18.25 -4.09
N PRO A 131 -2.94 18.50 -3.00
CA PRO A 131 -3.73 17.47 -2.33
C PRO A 131 -4.71 16.80 -3.33
N PRO A 132 -4.87 15.46 -3.26
CA PRO A 132 -5.88 14.79 -4.06
C PRO A 132 -7.28 15.21 -3.61
N LEU A 133 -8.22 15.26 -4.55
CA LEU A 133 -9.62 15.55 -4.26
C LEU A 133 -10.36 14.25 -3.90
N PRO A 134 -11.30 14.29 -2.94
CA PRO A 134 -12.07 13.11 -2.55
C PRO A 134 -12.99 12.65 -3.69
N GLY A 135 -13.09 11.34 -3.87
CA GLY A 135 -13.99 10.73 -4.85
C GLY A 135 -15.43 10.61 -4.35
N VAL A 136 -16.34 10.33 -5.28
CA VAL A 136 -17.77 10.14 -4.97
C VAL A 136 -18.08 8.78 -4.36
N LEU A 137 -17.27 7.75 -4.61
CA LEU A 137 -17.45 6.40 -4.04
C LEU A 137 -16.66 6.22 -2.74
N ASN A 138 -17.14 5.35 -1.85
CA ASN A 138 -16.37 4.92 -0.69
C ASN A 138 -15.28 3.93 -1.11
N VAL A 139 -14.20 3.85 -0.34
CA VAL A 139 -13.05 2.97 -0.64
C VAL A 139 -13.46 1.49 -0.71
N SER A 140 -14.44 1.08 0.09
CA SER A 140 -15.01 -0.28 0.11
C SER A 140 -15.72 -0.67 -1.18
N GLN A 141 -16.24 0.31 -1.92
CA GLN A 141 -16.98 0.09 -3.18
C GLN A 141 -16.05 -0.06 -4.40
N LEU A 142 -14.77 0.31 -4.25
CA LEU A 142 -13.80 0.21 -5.33
C LEU A 142 -13.28 -1.22 -5.45
N TRP A 143 -13.03 -1.67 -6.68
CA TRP A 143 -12.51 -3.00 -6.99
C TRP A 143 -11.26 -3.36 -6.15
N LYS A 144 -11.18 -4.62 -5.74
CA LYS A 144 -10.05 -5.22 -5.01
C LYS A 144 -9.73 -6.58 -5.66
N PRO A 145 -8.46 -6.92 -5.91
CA PRO A 145 -8.08 -8.22 -6.47
C PRO A 145 -8.45 -9.39 -5.53
N MET A 146 -8.76 -10.56 -6.12
CA MET A 146 -9.09 -11.83 -5.42
C MET A 146 -7.82 -12.54 -4.87
N ARG A 147 -7.94 -13.36 -3.82
CA ARG A 147 -6.93 -13.47 -2.75
C ARG A 147 -6.55 -14.91 -2.35
N PHE A 148 -5.25 -15.19 -2.17
CA PHE A 148 -4.73 -16.25 -1.29
C PHE A 148 -4.00 -15.60 -0.11
N ALA A 149 -4.56 -15.72 1.10
CA ALA A 149 -3.94 -15.14 2.29
C ALA A 149 -2.72 -15.97 2.72
N THR A 150 -1.60 -15.30 2.95
CA THR A 150 -0.46 -15.85 3.70
C THR A 150 -0.34 -15.12 5.04
N THR A 151 0.12 -15.79 6.06
CA THR A 151 0.33 -15.21 7.38
C THR A 151 1.83 -15.06 7.65
N ASN A 152 2.29 -13.93 8.19
CA ASN A 152 3.69 -13.81 8.62
C ASN A 152 3.90 -14.45 10.01
N TYR A 153 5.16 -14.46 10.48
CA TYR A 153 5.52 -14.97 11.81
C TYR A 153 4.70 -14.33 12.97
N TYR A 154 4.23 -13.11 12.80
CA TYR A 154 3.47 -12.36 13.81
C TYR A 154 1.95 -12.49 13.66
N GLY A 155 1.45 -13.45 12.88
CA GLY A 155 0.01 -13.66 12.71
C GLY A 155 -0.68 -12.62 11.82
N ARG A 156 0.05 -11.70 11.19
CA ARG A 156 -0.52 -10.71 10.28
C ARG A 156 -0.76 -11.32 8.91
N GLN A 157 -1.93 -11.04 8.35
CA GLN A 157 -2.31 -11.49 7.02
C GLN A 157 -1.68 -10.58 5.95
N TYR A 158 -1.18 -11.21 4.91
CA TYR A 158 -0.62 -10.57 3.72
C TYR A 158 -1.06 -11.29 2.46
N TYR A 159 -1.08 -10.56 1.35
CA TYR A 159 -1.21 -11.15 0.03
C TYR A 159 0.14 -11.37 -0.61
N GLN A 160 0.35 -12.56 -1.17
CA GLN A 160 1.42 -12.73 -2.12
C GLN A 160 1.04 -11.95 -3.37
N GLY A 161 1.80 -10.90 -3.69
CA GLY A 161 1.64 -10.23 -4.97
C GLY A 161 1.94 -11.24 -6.06
N PHE A 162 0.92 -11.74 -6.75
CA PHE A 162 1.12 -12.35 -8.06
C PHE A 162 1.54 -11.22 -8.98
N PHE A 163 2.85 -11.01 -9.09
CA PHE A 163 3.38 -10.42 -10.29
C PHE A 163 3.06 -11.43 -11.38
N ASN A 164 2.02 -11.16 -12.16
CA ASN A 164 1.99 -11.71 -13.51
C ASN A 164 3.23 -11.14 -14.21
N SER A 165 4.39 -11.79 -14.03
CA SER A 165 5.25 -11.98 -15.18
C SER A 165 4.32 -12.58 -16.21
N VAL A 166 4.07 -11.82 -17.28
CA VAL A 166 3.41 -12.28 -18.49
C VAL A 166 3.65 -13.77 -18.63
N PHE A 167 2.56 -14.53 -18.60
CA PHE A 167 2.57 -15.90 -19.07
C PHE A 167 2.99 -15.81 -20.54
N THR A 168 4.28 -15.89 -20.83
CA THR A 168 4.77 -16.19 -22.17
C THR A 168 4.69 -17.70 -22.28
N PRO A 169 3.72 -18.26 -23.02
CA PRO A 169 3.71 -19.69 -23.29
C PRO A 169 4.74 -19.95 -24.39
N ASP A 170 6.02 -19.74 -24.09
CA ASP A 170 7.12 -20.19 -24.95
C ASP A 170 8.44 -20.12 -24.21
N SER A 171 8.65 -21.06 -23.30
CA SER A 171 9.99 -21.61 -23.13
C SER A 171 9.89 -23.11 -22.94
N LYS A 172 10.22 -23.82 -24.02
CA LYS A 172 10.31 -25.28 -24.10
C LYS A 172 11.02 -25.83 -22.85
N PRO A 173 10.57 -26.96 -22.28
CA PRO A 173 11.17 -27.52 -21.09
C PRO A 173 12.66 -27.78 -21.32
N LYS A 174 13.51 -27.15 -20.50
CA LYS A 174 14.94 -27.48 -20.42
C LYS A 174 15.05 -28.97 -20.05
N ARG A 175 15.47 -29.78 -21.02
CA ARG A 175 15.83 -31.19 -20.83
C ARG A 175 16.79 -31.29 -19.64
N ARG A 176 16.33 -31.93 -18.56
CA ARG A 176 17.22 -32.42 -17.49
C ARG A 176 18.22 -33.38 -18.14
N ARG A 177 19.50 -32.98 -18.17
CA ARG A 177 20.60 -33.91 -18.46
C ARG A 177 20.60 -34.96 -17.36
N LYS A 178 20.25 -36.21 -17.71
CA LYS A 178 20.55 -37.39 -16.88
C LYS A 178 22.07 -37.48 -16.76
N THR A 179 22.59 -37.32 -15.55
CA THR A 179 23.94 -37.78 -15.21
C THR A 179 23.97 -39.30 -15.36
N LYS A 180 24.77 -39.79 -16.30
CA LYS A 180 25.14 -41.21 -16.35
C LYS A 180 25.99 -41.51 -15.12
N LYS A 181 25.47 -42.34 -14.21
CA LYS A 181 26.33 -43.13 -13.32
C LYS A 181 27.12 -44.08 -14.23
N SER A 182 28.44 -43.92 -14.27
CA SER A 182 29.34 -44.93 -14.79
C SER A 182 29.32 -46.12 -13.84
N PHE A 183 28.89 -47.25 -14.37
CA PHE A 183 28.90 -48.57 -13.77
C PHE A 183 30.01 -49.34 -14.50
N TRP A 184 31.04 -49.74 -13.76
CA TRP A 184 31.99 -50.82 -14.06
C TRP A 184 32.29 -51.37 -12.66
N GLU A 185 31.57 -52.41 -12.20
CA GLU A 185 31.86 -53.84 -12.38
C GLU A 185 33.31 -54.24 -12.09
N LEU A 186 33.42 -55.07 -11.03
CA LEU A 186 34.33 -56.20 -10.81
C LEU A 186 35.85 -55.94 -10.84
#